data_AF-A0A2J8Y7W7-F1
#
_entry.id   AF-A0A2J8Y7W7-F1
#
_cell.length_a   1.000
_cell.length_b   1.000
_cell.length_c   1.000
_cell.angle_alpha   90.00
_cell.angle_beta   90.00
_cell.angle_gamma   90.00
#
_symmetry.space_group_name_H-M   'P 1'
#
loop_
_entity.id
_entity.type
_entity.pdbx_description
1 polymer ?
#
loop_
_entity_poly.entity_id
_entity_poly.type
_entity_poly.pdbx_seq_one_letter_code
_entity_poly.pdbx_strand_id
1 'polypeptide(L)'
;MGGQVSASNSFSRLRCRNANEDWMSALCPRLWDVPLHHLSIPGSHDTMTYCLNKKSPISHEESRLLQLLNKAFPCITRPVVLKWSVTQALDVTEQLDAGVRYLDLRIAHMLEGSEKNLHFVHMVYTTALVEDTLTEISEWLEQHPREVVILACRNFEGLSEDLHEYLVACIKNI
;
A
#
# COMPACT_ATOMS: atom_id res chain seq x y z
N MET A 1 63.36 7.21 -20.32
CA MET A 1 62.50 7.73 -19.24
C MET A 1 61.06 7.71 -19.76
N GLY A 2 60.33 6.62 -19.47
CA GLY A 2 58.95 6.42 -19.92
C GLY A 2 58.06 6.34 -18.68
N GLY A 3 57.04 7.20 -18.63
CA GLY A 3 56.13 7.32 -17.50
C GLY A 3 55.14 6.16 -17.41
N GLN A 4 54.82 5.76 -16.18
CA GLN A 4 53.62 4.98 -15.86
C GLN A 4 52.52 5.95 -15.46
N VAL A 5 51.45 5.99 -16.25
CA VAL A 5 50.18 6.60 -15.85
C VAL A 5 49.32 5.48 -15.27
N SER A 6 49.07 5.55 -13.97
CA SER A 6 48.13 4.67 -13.28
C SER A 6 46.71 5.11 -13.62
N ALA A 7 45.99 4.31 -14.40
CA ALA A 7 44.57 4.52 -14.64
C ALA A 7 43.78 3.87 -13.49
N SER A 8 43.24 4.72 -12.62
CA SER A 8 42.26 4.31 -11.61
C SER A 8 40.95 3.92 -12.30
N ASN A 9 40.66 2.61 -12.37
CA ASN A 9 39.34 2.12 -12.73
C ASN A 9 38.35 2.40 -11.59
N SER A 10 37.75 3.59 -11.62
CA SER A 10 36.52 3.88 -10.90
C SER A 10 35.37 3.22 -11.68
N PHE A 11 35.10 1.95 -11.37
CA PHE A 11 33.77 1.40 -11.64
C PHE A 11 32.82 2.08 -10.67
N SER A 12 32.25 3.20 -11.10
CA SER A 12 31.01 3.70 -10.53
C SER A 12 30.01 2.55 -10.62
N ARG A 13 29.69 1.97 -9.46
CA ARG A 13 28.45 1.21 -9.28
C ARG A 13 27.32 2.21 -9.52
N LEU A 14 26.97 2.43 -10.79
CA LEU A 14 25.62 2.82 -11.14
C LEU A 14 24.77 1.70 -10.52
N ARG A 15 24.10 2.01 -9.41
CA ARG A 15 22.99 1.16 -8.94
C ARG A 15 22.11 0.98 -10.19
N CYS A 16 21.97 -0.25 -10.68
CA CYS A 16 20.85 -0.53 -11.56
C CYS A 16 19.62 -0.14 -10.75
N ARG A 17 18.98 0.98 -11.11
CA ARG A 17 17.60 1.24 -10.71
C ARG A 17 16.82 -0.03 -10.97
N ASN A 18 15.96 -0.42 -10.04
CA ASN A 18 15.18 -1.62 -10.22
C ASN A 18 14.32 -1.37 -11.47
N ALA A 19 14.47 -2.15 -12.53
CA ALA A 19 13.80 -1.86 -13.81
C ALA A 19 12.26 -1.79 -13.68
N ASN A 20 11.73 -2.33 -12.57
CA ASN A 20 10.31 -2.36 -12.25
C ASN A 20 9.81 -1.08 -11.58
N GLU A 21 10.65 -0.27 -10.94
CA GLU A 21 10.22 0.93 -10.22
C GLU A 21 9.78 2.04 -11.18
N ASP A 22 10.36 2.09 -12.38
CA ASP A 22 10.13 3.11 -13.43
C ASP A 22 9.54 2.47 -14.72
N TRP A 23 8.77 1.39 -14.63
CA TRP A 23 8.38 0.62 -15.82
C TRP A 23 7.46 1.39 -16.77
N MET A 24 6.57 2.27 -16.27
CA MET A 24 5.70 3.08 -17.13
C MET A 24 6.52 4.14 -17.89
N SER A 25 7.52 4.71 -17.22
CA SER A 25 8.51 5.64 -17.78
C SER A 25 9.33 5.01 -18.90
N ALA A 26 9.61 3.71 -18.79
CA ALA A 26 10.37 2.94 -19.76
C ALA A 26 9.54 2.42 -20.95
N LEU A 27 8.22 2.62 -20.97
CA LEU A 27 7.38 2.24 -22.10
C LEU A 27 7.82 2.93 -23.39
N CYS A 28 7.58 2.27 -24.53
CA CYS A 28 7.75 2.91 -25.83
C CYS A 28 6.89 4.19 -25.88
N PRO A 29 7.37 5.33 -26.39
CA PRO A 29 6.62 6.59 -26.39
C PRO A 29 5.20 6.51 -26.98
N ARG A 30 4.98 5.60 -27.94
CA ARG A 30 3.65 5.33 -28.53
C ARG A 30 2.62 4.81 -27.51
N LEU A 31 3.07 4.25 -26.39
CA LEU A 31 2.24 3.74 -25.31
C LEU A 31 2.02 4.77 -24.19
N TRP A 32 2.63 5.95 -24.23
CA TRP A 32 2.34 7.01 -23.26
C TRP A 32 1.00 7.68 -23.50
N ASP A 33 0.56 7.71 -24.77
CA ASP A 33 -0.71 8.34 -25.18
C ASP A 33 -1.89 7.36 -25.21
N VAL A 34 -1.68 6.08 -24.87
CA VAL A 34 -2.78 5.11 -24.83
C VAL A 34 -3.55 5.22 -23.50
N PRO A 35 -4.88 5.07 -23.52
CA PRO A 35 -5.65 5.05 -22.28
C PRO A 35 -5.14 3.97 -21.31
N LEU A 36 -5.10 4.29 -20.00
CA LEU A 36 -4.59 3.37 -18.97
C LEU A 36 -5.29 1.99 -18.99
N HIS A 37 -6.58 1.93 -19.35
CA HIS A 37 -7.34 0.68 -19.44
C HIS A 37 -6.93 -0.21 -20.62
N HIS A 38 -6.06 0.25 -21.53
CA HIS A 38 -5.42 -0.57 -22.55
C HIS A 38 -4.04 -1.11 -22.12
N LEU A 39 -3.51 -0.66 -20.97
CA LEU A 39 -2.27 -1.17 -20.42
C LEU A 39 -2.54 -2.38 -19.52
N SER A 40 -1.61 -3.34 -19.51
CA SER A 40 -1.57 -4.37 -18.48
C SER A 40 -0.87 -3.79 -17.26
N ILE A 41 -1.64 -3.52 -16.21
CA ILE A 41 -1.16 -2.83 -15.01
C ILE A 41 -1.17 -3.83 -13.83
N PRO A 42 -0.02 -4.14 -13.21
CA PRO A 42 0.03 -4.99 -12.03
C PRO A 42 -0.69 -4.33 -10.84
N GLY A 43 -1.45 -5.13 -10.09
CA GLY A 43 -2.20 -4.69 -8.93
C GLY A 43 -2.04 -5.63 -7.74
N SER A 44 -2.16 -5.07 -6.53
CA SER A 44 -2.16 -5.80 -5.26
C SER A 44 -3.56 -5.82 -4.67
N HIS A 45 -4.04 -7.01 -4.32
CA HIS A 45 -5.32 -7.22 -3.64
C HIS A 45 -5.13 -7.10 -2.13
N ASP A 46 -5.99 -6.32 -1.46
CA ASP A 46 -5.84 -5.98 -0.04
C ASP A 46 -4.43 -5.48 0.30
N THR A 47 -3.99 -4.41 -0.39
CA THR A 47 -2.60 -3.91 -0.43
C THR A 47 -1.96 -3.79 0.95
N MET A 48 -2.71 -3.33 1.94
CA MET A 48 -2.18 -2.94 3.25
C MET A 48 -2.11 -4.10 4.25
N THR A 49 -2.36 -5.34 3.83
CA THR A 49 -2.39 -6.47 4.78
C THR A 49 -1.03 -6.89 5.33
N TYR A 50 0.08 -6.36 4.79
CA TYR A 50 1.42 -6.57 5.34
C TYR A 50 1.58 -5.99 6.76
N CYS A 51 0.81 -4.95 7.12
CA CYS A 51 0.86 -4.31 8.43
C CYS A 51 -0.29 -4.72 9.37
N LEU A 52 -0.86 -5.92 9.17
CA LEU A 52 -1.79 -6.51 10.14
C LEU A 52 -1.06 -6.95 11.42
N ASN A 53 -1.70 -6.73 12.57
CA ASN A 53 -1.13 -7.06 13.88
C ASN A 53 -2.00 -8.06 14.64
N LYS A 54 -1.37 -9.02 15.34
CA LYS A 54 -2.05 -9.99 16.23
C LYS A 54 -2.84 -9.33 17.37
N LYS A 55 -2.49 -8.09 17.73
CA LYS A 55 -3.15 -7.30 18.75
C LYS A 55 -4.29 -6.45 18.21
N SER A 56 -4.35 -6.21 16.89
CA SER A 56 -5.43 -5.45 16.28
C SER A 56 -6.77 -6.16 16.47
N PRO A 57 -7.87 -5.41 16.66
CA PRO A 57 -9.19 -5.99 16.77
C PRO A 57 -9.62 -6.62 15.44
N ILE A 58 -10.45 -7.66 15.54
CA ILE A 58 -11.21 -8.18 14.40
C ILE A 58 -12.30 -7.15 14.10
N SER A 59 -12.47 -6.80 12.82
CA SER A 59 -13.49 -5.88 12.32
C SER A 59 -14.86 -6.20 12.89
N HIS A 60 -15.60 -5.17 13.27
CA HIS A 60 -16.93 -5.31 13.85
C HIS A 60 -17.97 -5.74 12.80
N GLU A 61 -17.67 -5.59 11.51
CA GLU A 61 -18.52 -6.06 10.40
C GLU A 61 -18.40 -7.58 10.17
N GLU A 62 -17.42 -8.24 10.77
CA GLU A 62 -17.29 -9.69 10.71
C GLU A 62 -18.45 -10.42 11.40
N SER A 63 -18.71 -11.66 10.96
CA SER A 63 -19.87 -12.44 11.39
C SER A 63 -20.00 -12.57 12.92
N ARG A 64 -21.24 -12.56 13.43
CA ARG A 64 -21.52 -12.77 14.86
C ARG A 64 -20.93 -14.07 15.41
N LEU A 65 -20.88 -15.12 14.59
CA LEU A 65 -20.23 -16.37 14.94
C LEU A 65 -18.73 -16.16 15.16
N LEU A 66 -18.05 -15.45 14.25
CA LEU A 66 -16.63 -15.14 14.41
C LEU A 66 -16.38 -14.29 15.66
N GLN A 67 -17.24 -13.31 15.91
CA GLN A 67 -17.18 -12.49 17.12
C GLN A 67 -17.34 -13.34 18.40
N LEU A 68 -18.26 -14.31 18.39
CA LEU A 68 -18.44 -15.24 19.50
C LEU A 68 -17.22 -16.15 19.68
N LEU A 69 -16.68 -16.70 18.59
CA LEU A 69 -15.49 -17.55 18.61
C LEU A 69 -14.24 -16.80 19.08
N ASN A 70 -14.10 -15.52 18.72
CA ASN A 70 -13.02 -14.66 19.19
C ASN A 70 -13.13 -14.42 20.71
N LYS A 71 -14.35 -14.26 21.23
CA LYS A 71 -14.58 -14.11 22.68
C LYS A 71 -14.34 -15.41 23.46
N ALA A 72 -14.79 -16.55 22.92
CA ALA A 72 -14.69 -17.84 23.59
C ALA A 72 -13.29 -18.48 23.49
N PHE A 73 -12.62 -18.35 22.34
CA PHE A 73 -11.36 -19.01 22.02
C PHE A 73 -10.34 -18.07 21.35
N PRO A 74 -9.96 -16.93 21.98
CA PRO A 74 -9.13 -15.90 21.35
C PRO A 74 -7.76 -16.42 20.88
N CYS A 75 -7.14 -17.34 21.65
CA CYS A 75 -5.83 -17.91 21.34
C CYS A 75 -5.82 -18.82 20.11
N ILE A 76 -6.99 -19.27 19.64
CA ILE A 76 -7.15 -20.11 18.45
C ILE A 76 -7.70 -19.27 17.29
N THR A 77 -8.75 -18.51 17.55
CA THR A 77 -9.46 -17.72 16.53
C THR A 77 -8.55 -16.64 15.94
N ARG A 78 -7.86 -15.85 16.76
CA ARG A 78 -7.06 -14.71 16.27
C ARG A 78 -5.90 -15.13 15.36
N PRO A 79 -5.08 -16.15 15.69
CA PRO A 79 -4.03 -16.61 14.79
C PRO A 79 -4.55 -17.13 13.46
N VAL A 80 -5.70 -17.83 13.45
CA VAL A 80 -6.32 -18.34 12.22
C VAL A 80 -6.85 -17.20 11.36
N VAL A 81 -7.59 -16.26 11.95
CA VAL A 81 -8.11 -15.09 11.24
C VAL A 81 -6.96 -14.30 10.64
N LEU A 82 -5.93 -13.95 11.43
CA LEU A 82 -4.79 -13.22 10.91
C LEU A 82 -4.12 -13.93 9.73
N LYS A 83 -3.98 -15.26 9.80
CA LYS A 83 -3.39 -16.04 8.71
C LYS A 83 -4.24 -15.99 7.43
N TRP A 84 -5.57 -15.95 7.56
CA TRP A 84 -6.48 -15.83 6.43
C TRP A 84 -6.59 -14.40 5.92
N SER A 85 -6.24 -13.41 6.76
CA SER A 85 -6.33 -12.01 6.41
C SER A 85 -5.15 -11.46 5.60
N VAL A 86 -3.97 -12.07 5.70
CA VAL A 86 -2.76 -11.57 5.05
C VAL A 86 -2.73 -11.99 3.57
N THR A 87 -2.66 -11.01 2.67
CA THR A 87 -2.51 -11.20 1.22
C THR A 87 -1.17 -10.67 0.69
N GLN A 88 -0.58 -9.68 1.35
CA GLN A 88 0.68 -9.05 0.96
C GLN A 88 1.76 -9.24 2.03
N ALA A 89 3.00 -9.43 1.58
CA ALA A 89 4.19 -9.53 2.45
C ALA A 89 5.11 -8.30 2.37
N LEU A 90 5.04 -7.57 1.25
CA LEU A 90 5.82 -6.36 1.00
C LEU A 90 5.06 -5.13 1.48
N ASP A 91 5.78 -4.12 1.98
CA ASP A 91 5.17 -2.83 2.29
C ASP A 91 4.75 -2.06 1.02
N VAL A 92 4.05 -0.93 1.18
CA VAL A 92 3.47 -0.21 0.03
C VAL A 92 4.56 0.33 -0.89
N THR A 93 5.67 0.84 -0.36
CA THR A 93 6.81 1.30 -1.15
C THR A 93 7.48 0.13 -1.87
N GLU A 94 7.72 -0.99 -1.19
CA GLU A 94 8.28 -2.19 -1.79
C GLU A 94 7.37 -2.77 -2.90
N GLN A 95 6.04 -2.69 -2.75
CA GLN A 95 5.09 -3.07 -3.79
C GLN A 95 5.21 -2.16 -5.02
N LEU A 96 5.35 -0.84 -4.82
CA LEU A 96 5.56 0.12 -5.90
C LEU A 96 6.91 -0.10 -6.61
N ASP A 97 7.98 -0.34 -5.86
CA ASP A 97 9.31 -0.67 -6.40
C ASP A 97 9.30 -1.99 -7.19
N ALA A 98 8.44 -2.94 -6.80
CA ALA A 98 8.22 -4.18 -7.53
C ALA A 98 7.36 -4.03 -8.80
N GLY A 99 6.80 -2.83 -9.06
CA GLY A 99 6.05 -2.49 -10.27
C GLY A 99 4.53 -2.47 -10.11
N VAL A 100 3.99 -2.63 -8.89
CA VAL A 100 2.55 -2.51 -8.63
C VAL A 100 2.11 -1.06 -8.87
N ARG A 101 0.99 -0.88 -9.56
CA ARG A 101 0.40 0.45 -9.83
C ARG A 101 -1.10 0.51 -9.59
N TYR A 102 -1.73 -0.59 -9.18
CA TYR A 102 -3.13 -0.62 -8.75
C TYR A 102 -3.20 -1.11 -7.31
N LEU A 103 -3.62 -0.24 -6.40
CA LEU A 103 -3.65 -0.53 -4.96
C LEU A 103 -5.11 -0.68 -4.49
N ASP A 104 -5.47 -1.86 -3.99
CA ASP A 104 -6.78 -2.12 -3.36
C ASP A 104 -6.74 -1.66 -1.89
N LEU A 105 -7.35 -0.51 -1.62
CA LEU A 105 -7.34 0.17 -0.32
C LEU A 105 -8.72 0.07 0.34
N ARG A 106 -8.86 -0.90 1.25
CA ARG A 106 -10.10 -1.07 2.03
C ARG A 106 -10.04 -0.24 3.29
N ILE A 107 -10.76 0.87 3.32
CA ILE A 107 -10.65 1.89 4.37
C ILE A 107 -11.71 1.66 5.43
N ALA A 108 -11.32 1.83 6.69
CA ALA A 108 -12.21 1.72 7.84
C ALA A 108 -11.85 2.71 8.94
N HIS A 109 -12.86 3.13 9.69
CA HIS A 109 -12.66 3.87 10.93
C HIS A 109 -12.44 2.88 12.09
N MET A 110 -11.24 2.92 12.67
CA MET A 110 -10.94 2.14 13.86
C MET A 110 -11.37 2.93 15.10
N LEU A 111 -12.41 2.46 15.79
CA LEU A 111 -13.00 3.16 16.94
C LEU A 111 -12.03 3.35 18.13
N GLU A 112 -10.99 2.51 18.20
CA GLU A 112 -9.93 2.62 19.20
C GLU A 112 -8.86 3.61 18.72
N GLY A 113 -9.00 4.90 19.04
CA GLY A 113 -8.00 5.91 18.69
C GLY A 113 -8.48 7.36 18.74
N SER A 114 -7.90 8.20 17.89
CA SER A 114 -8.32 9.59 17.69
C SER A 114 -9.63 9.69 16.90
N GLU A 115 -10.23 10.88 16.83
CA GLU A 115 -11.45 11.09 16.03
C GLU A 115 -11.25 10.89 14.52
N LYS A 116 -10.00 10.95 14.04
CA LYS A 116 -9.61 10.82 12.64
C LYS A 116 -8.84 9.53 12.37
N ASN A 117 -9.18 8.47 13.09
CA ASN A 117 -8.42 7.22 13.11
C ASN A 117 -8.81 6.30 11.94
N LEU A 118 -8.53 6.73 10.71
CA LEU A 118 -8.74 5.94 9.51
C LEU A 118 -7.56 4.98 9.28
N HIS A 119 -7.89 3.69 9.24
CA HIS A 119 -6.98 2.59 8.96
C HIS A 119 -7.49 1.82 7.74
N PHE A 120 -6.80 0.74 7.40
CA PHE A 120 -7.27 -0.24 6.45
C PHE A 120 -7.80 -1.49 7.15
N VAL A 121 -8.62 -2.28 6.45
CA VAL A 121 -9.26 -3.46 7.03
C VAL A 121 -9.31 -4.64 6.07
N HIS A 122 -9.00 -5.83 6.60
CA HIS A 122 -9.34 -7.09 5.97
C HIS A 122 -9.54 -8.17 7.04
N MET A 123 -10.78 -8.35 7.50
CA MET A 123 -11.19 -9.03 8.75
C MET A 123 -10.57 -8.47 10.04
N VAL A 124 -9.36 -7.92 9.99
CA VAL A 124 -8.60 -7.32 11.08
C VAL A 124 -8.15 -5.93 10.61
N TYR A 125 -8.15 -4.95 11.50
CA TYR A 125 -7.63 -3.62 11.17
C TYR A 125 -6.10 -3.63 11.06
N THR A 126 -5.58 -2.89 10.09
CA THR A 126 -4.15 -2.61 9.97
C THR A 126 -3.69 -1.67 11.09
N THR A 127 -2.39 -1.49 11.23
CA THR A 127 -1.83 -0.46 12.14
C THR A 127 -1.47 0.84 11.43
N ALA A 128 -1.39 0.84 10.09
CA ALA A 128 -1.06 2.01 9.30
C ALA A 128 -2.27 2.93 9.13
N LEU A 129 -2.02 4.24 9.29
CA LEU A 129 -3.01 5.27 9.00
C LEU A 129 -3.14 5.49 7.49
N VAL A 130 -4.35 5.82 7.07
CA VAL A 130 -4.62 6.16 5.67
C VAL A 130 -3.86 7.41 5.24
N GLU A 131 -3.81 8.45 6.09
CA GLU A 131 -3.07 9.69 5.80
C GLU A 131 -1.58 9.41 5.58
N ASP A 132 -0.91 8.73 6.52
CA ASP A 132 0.50 8.38 6.40
C ASP A 132 0.80 7.57 5.13
N THR A 133 -0.07 6.61 4.79
CA THR A 133 0.09 5.77 3.59
C THR A 133 -0.08 6.59 2.31
N LEU A 134 -1.03 7.53 2.27
CA LEU A 134 -1.23 8.42 1.14
C LEU A 134 -0.03 9.36 0.96
N THR A 135 0.55 9.86 2.05
CA THR A 135 1.78 10.64 2.04
C THR A 135 2.95 9.82 1.49
N GLU A 136 3.15 8.58 1.96
CA GLU A 136 4.21 7.68 1.48
C GLU A 136 4.10 7.42 -0.04
N ILE A 137 2.88 7.19 -0.54
CA ILE A 137 2.64 7.02 -1.98
C ILE A 137 2.96 8.30 -2.76
N SER A 138 2.62 9.48 -2.22
CA SER A 138 2.91 10.76 -2.87
C SER A 138 4.41 11.04 -2.93
N GLU A 139 5.13 10.85 -1.82
CA GLU A 139 6.59 10.97 -1.76
C GLU A 139 7.31 10.01 -2.73
N TRP A 140 6.74 8.82 -2.95
CA TRP A 140 7.23 7.89 -3.96
C TRP A 140 7.00 8.44 -5.38
N LEU A 141 5.81 8.97 -5.69
CA LEU A 141 5.47 9.57 -6.99
C LEU A 141 6.33 10.81 -7.31
N GLU A 142 6.72 11.61 -6.31
CA GLU A 142 7.65 12.73 -6.51
C GLU A 142 9.00 12.28 -7.07
N GLN A 143 9.46 11.08 -6.69
CA GLN A 143 10.70 10.49 -7.16
C GLN A 143 10.54 9.76 -8.52
N HIS A 144 9.30 9.46 -8.91
CA HIS A 144 8.92 8.67 -10.09
C HIS A 144 7.90 9.43 -10.98
N PRO A 145 8.26 10.60 -11.54
CA PRO A 145 7.32 11.59 -12.08
C PRO A 145 6.56 11.20 -13.35
N ARG A 146 6.82 10.00 -13.89
CA ARG A 146 6.17 9.45 -15.10
C ARG A 146 5.38 8.18 -14.80
N GLU A 147 5.34 7.76 -13.54
CA GLU A 147 4.51 6.66 -13.08
C GLU A 147 3.12 7.18 -12.70
N VAL A 148 2.13 6.30 -12.80
CA VAL A 148 0.75 6.60 -12.38
C VAL A 148 0.29 5.49 -11.46
N VAL A 149 -0.16 5.87 -10.26
CA VAL A 149 -0.72 4.94 -9.27
C VAL A 149 -2.24 5.11 -9.22
N ILE A 150 -2.95 3.99 -9.32
CA ILE A 150 -4.41 3.90 -9.25
C ILE A 150 -4.78 3.44 -7.84
N LEU A 151 -5.43 4.32 -7.09
CA LEU A 151 -5.92 4.01 -5.74
C LEU A 151 -7.38 3.57 -5.82
N ALA A 152 -7.65 2.32 -5.47
CA ALA A 152 -9.00 1.78 -5.39
C ALA A 152 -9.49 1.81 -3.93
N CYS A 153 -10.06 2.95 -3.52
CA CYS A 153 -10.66 3.11 -2.19
C CYS A 153 -11.99 2.35 -2.09
N ARG A 154 -12.13 1.45 -1.11
CA ARG A 154 -13.29 0.55 -0.94
C ARG A 154 -13.69 0.39 0.53
N ASN A 155 -14.78 -0.35 0.74
CA ASN A 155 -15.41 -0.74 2.00
C ASN A 155 -16.00 0.42 2.79
N PHE A 156 -15.17 1.41 3.17
CA PHE A 156 -15.59 2.57 3.95
C PHE A 156 -16.32 2.18 5.24
N GLU A 157 -15.81 1.14 5.94
CA GLU A 157 -16.40 0.62 7.18
C GLU A 157 -16.39 1.71 8.27
N GLY A 158 -17.57 2.04 8.81
CA GLY A 158 -17.70 3.00 9.90
C GLY A 158 -17.33 4.46 9.56
N LEU A 159 -17.26 4.83 8.28
CA LEU A 159 -16.99 6.22 7.88
C LEU A 159 -18.25 7.09 8.03
N SER A 160 -18.21 8.03 8.97
CA SER A 160 -19.16 9.14 9.03
C SER A 160 -18.91 10.14 7.88
N GLU A 161 -19.82 11.10 7.71
CA GLU A 161 -19.66 12.20 6.76
C GLU A 161 -18.38 13.00 7.03
N ASP A 162 -18.14 13.41 8.29
CA ASP A 162 -16.93 14.14 8.69
C ASP A 162 -15.63 13.36 8.39
N LEU A 163 -15.65 12.04 8.59
CA LEU A 163 -14.51 11.17 8.29
C LEU A 163 -14.31 10.99 6.79
N HIS A 164 -15.39 10.94 6.02
CA HIS A 164 -15.32 10.92 4.57
C HIS A 164 -14.75 12.23 4.02
N GLU A 165 -15.19 13.38 4.55
CA GLU A 165 -14.63 14.69 4.21
C GLU A 165 -13.14 14.78 4.56
N TYR A 166 -12.75 14.25 5.72
CA TYR A 166 -11.34 14.15 6.11
C TYR A 166 -10.54 13.27 5.13
N LEU A 167 -11.04 12.09 4.74
CA LEU A 167 -10.39 11.25 3.72
C LEU A 167 -10.20 12.01 2.40
N VAL A 168 -11.24 12.72 1.94
CA VAL A 168 -11.17 13.54 0.71
C VAL A 168 -10.13 14.65 0.87
N ALA A 169 -10.02 15.27 2.05
CA ALA A 169 -9.01 16.28 2.32
C ALA A 169 -7.60 15.69 2.27
N CYS A 170 -7.35 14.51 2.86
CA CYS A 170 -6.06 13.82 2.75
C CYS A 170 -5.70 13.59 1.28
N ILE A 171 -6.62 13.06 0.46
CA ILE A 171 -6.36 12.79 -0.97
C ILE A 171 -6.06 14.07 -1.77
N LYS A 172 -6.68 15.20 -1.42
CA LYS A 172 -6.47 16.48 -2.12
C LYS A 172 -5.19 17.21 -1.72
N ASN A 173 -4.63 16.87 -0.55
CA ASN A 173 -3.49 17.56 0.05
C ASN A 173 -2.17 16.81 -0.13
N ILE A 174 -2.21 15.61 -0.72
CA ILE A 174 -1.04 14.89 -1.21
C ILE A 174 -0.73 15.26 -2.66
#